data_AF-A0A151C0W6-F1
#
_entry.id   AF-A0A151C0W6-F1
#
_cell.length_a   1.000
_cell.length_b   1.000
_cell.length_c   1.000
_cell.angle_alpha   90.00
_cell.angle_beta   90.00
_cell.angle_gamma   90.00
#
_symmetry.space_group_name_H-M   'P 1'
#
loop_
_entity.id
_entity.type
_entity.pdbx_description
1 polymer ?
#
loop_
_entity_poly.entity_id
_entity_poly.type
_entity_poly.pdbx_seq_one_letter_code
_entity_poly.pdbx_strand_id
1 'polypeptide(L)'
;MRSGERGQAVTAVVVAVTLLLLGVGFLAFVKYDKATDQASNLQTAADATALAAAQQIAKDAPSAIIDALLRGRGLSGLGQDAANDFAGRGGASVISYHYYPDSDRVEVTVQSQRKLESGRQETRSAVARTGMRLGPCRLPDAPTPTPTPTPPPAPSPSSSTSGAATPSPTTSTPPPDTDAVATCGDVQIPITFPGDGDPVQAHPGRVVFHFEPRLSN
;
A
#
# COMPACT_ATOMS: atom_id res chain seq x y z
N MET A 1 -74.69 -38.70 30.06
CA MET A 1 -73.37 -38.91 29.44
C MET A 1 -72.93 -37.62 28.75
N ARG A 2 -72.19 -36.74 29.45
CA ARG A 2 -71.61 -35.50 28.91
C ARG A 2 -70.28 -35.26 29.61
N SER A 3 -69.28 -36.05 29.23
CA SER A 3 -67.92 -35.97 29.79
C SER A 3 -66.83 -35.94 28.71
N GLY A 4 -67.19 -35.96 27.42
CA GLY A 4 -66.23 -35.98 26.30
C GLY A 4 -65.69 -34.60 25.87
N GLU A 5 -66.35 -33.50 26.21
CA GLU A 5 -66.04 -32.19 25.61
C GLU A 5 -64.90 -31.43 26.31
N ARG A 6 -64.57 -31.78 27.56
CA ARG A 6 -63.50 -31.09 28.32
C ARG A 6 -62.09 -31.52 27.91
N GLY A 7 -61.91 -32.75 27.40
CA GLY A 7 -60.59 -33.24 26.97
C GLY A 7 -60.12 -32.63 25.65
N GLN A 8 -61.05 -32.46 24.70
CA GLN A 8 -60.74 -31.98 23.35
C GLN A 8 -60.43 -30.47 23.32
N ALA A 9 -61.11 -29.68 24.16
CA ALA A 9 -60.84 -28.25 24.30
C ALA A 9 -59.43 -27.98 24.87
N VAL A 10 -59.00 -28.78 25.85
CA VAL A 10 -57.68 -28.63 26.46
C VAL A 10 -56.58 -28.99 25.46
N THR A 11 -56.73 -30.07 24.69
CA THR A 11 -55.75 -30.43 23.64
C THR A 11 -55.66 -29.38 22.54
N ALA A 12 -56.79 -28.76 22.16
CA ALA A 12 -56.80 -27.71 21.15
C ALA A 12 -56.05 -26.46 21.62
N VAL A 13 -56.21 -26.06 22.89
CA VAL A 13 -55.48 -24.93 23.48
C VAL A 13 -53.98 -25.23 23.57
N VAL A 14 -53.59 -26.42 24.01
CA VAL A 14 -52.18 -26.81 24.08
C VAL A 14 -51.53 -26.76 22.70
N VAL A 15 -52.16 -27.35 21.68
CA VAL A 15 -51.64 -27.32 20.30
C VAL A 15 -51.54 -25.88 19.79
N ALA A 16 -52.56 -25.06 20.01
CA ALA A 16 -52.56 -23.65 19.59
C ALA A 16 -51.43 -22.86 20.26
N VAL A 17 -51.22 -23.01 21.57
CA VAL A 17 -50.13 -22.34 22.31
C VAL A 17 -48.77 -22.83 21.84
N THR A 18 -48.61 -24.14 21.59
CA THR A 18 -47.35 -24.71 21.13
C THR A 18 -46.98 -24.20 19.74
N LEU A 19 -47.96 -24.12 18.83
CA LEU A 19 -47.76 -23.54 17.49
C LEU A 19 -47.45 -22.04 17.56
N LEU A 20 -48.07 -21.31 18.48
CA LEU A 20 -47.80 -19.89 18.67
C LEU A 20 -46.38 -19.68 19.20
N LEU A 21 -45.95 -20.47 20.18
CA LEU A 21 -44.57 -20.43 20.70
C LEU A 21 -43.55 -20.83 19.63
N LEU A 22 -43.84 -21.83 18.81
CA LEU A 22 -42.99 -22.20 17.67
C LEU A 22 -42.93 -21.08 16.63
N GLY A 23 -44.05 -20.43 16.32
CA GLY A 23 -44.10 -19.30 15.39
C GLY A 23 -43.31 -18.09 15.88
N VAL A 24 -43.44 -17.74 17.17
CA VAL A 24 -42.66 -16.67 17.80
C VAL A 24 -41.17 -17.04 17.85
N GLY A 25 -40.84 -18.29 18.21
CA GLY A 25 -39.48 -18.80 18.22
C GLY A 25 -38.83 -18.73 16.83
N PHE A 26 -39.56 -19.13 15.78
CA PHE A 26 -39.08 -19.06 14.40
C PHE A 26 -38.87 -17.61 13.93
N LEU A 27 -39.81 -16.70 14.23
CA LEU A 27 -39.66 -15.27 13.91
C LEU A 27 -38.46 -14.64 14.63
N ALA A 28 -38.24 -14.99 15.90
CA ALA A 28 -37.08 -14.54 16.66
C ALA A 28 -35.78 -15.12 16.06
N PHE A 29 -35.77 -16.40 15.68
CA PHE A 29 -34.60 -17.05 15.08
C PHE A 29 -34.20 -16.39 13.75
N VAL A 30 -35.17 -16.13 12.86
CA VAL A 30 -34.93 -15.45 11.57
C VAL A 30 -34.42 -14.01 11.75
N LYS A 31 -34.79 -13.34 12.84
CA LYS A 31 -34.28 -12.02 13.20
C LYS A 31 -32.82 -12.05 13.67
N TYR A 32 -32.41 -13.09 14.38
CA TYR A 32 -31.04 -13.22 14.90
C TYR A 32 -30.03 -13.57 13.79
N ASP A 33 -30.37 -14.44 12.84
CA ASP A 33 -29.46 -14.80 11.74
C ASP A 33 -29.09 -13.59 10.86
N LYS A 34 -30.08 -12.77 10.49
CA LYS A 34 -29.86 -11.62 9.60
C LYS A 34 -28.94 -10.54 10.19
N ALA A 35 -28.96 -10.35 11.50
CA ALA A 35 -28.11 -9.35 12.16
C ALA A 35 -26.63 -9.77 12.13
N THR A 36 -26.37 -11.06 12.33
CA THR A 36 -25.02 -11.64 12.26
C THR A 36 -24.46 -11.58 10.84
N ASP A 37 -25.29 -11.90 9.84
CA ASP A 37 -24.88 -11.90 8.43
C ASP A 37 -24.43 -10.51 7.97
N GLN A 38 -25.15 -9.46 8.35
CA GLN A 38 -24.79 -8.10 7.93
C GLN A 38 -23.52 -7.58 8.60
N ALA A 39 -23.34 -7.85 9.89
CA ALA A 39 -22.12 -7.47 10.61
C ALA A 39 -20.88 -8.21 10.07
N SER A 40 -21.05 -9.50 9.73
CA SER A 40 -19.99 -10.32 9.11
C SER A 40 -19.63 -9.80 7.71
N ASN A 41 -20.62 -9.40 6.91
CA ASN A 41 -20.39 -8.80 5.59
C ASN A 41 -19.62 -7.47 5.68
N LEU A 42 -19.95 -6.61 6.65
CA LEU A 42 -19.25 -5.33 6.83
C LEU A 42 -17.79 -5.55 7.27
N GLN A 43 -17.54 -6.54 8.12
CA GLN A 43 -16.17 -6.92 8.49
C GLN A 43 -15.40 -7.43 7.27
N THR A 44 -16.00 -8.31 6.47
CA THR A 44 -15.40 -8.83 5.24
C THR A 44 -15.07 -7.70 4.26
N ALA A 45 -15.96 -6.70 4.14
CA ALA A 45 -15.71 -5.51 3.33
C ALA A 45 -14.52 -4.69 3.87
N ALA A 46 -14.42 -4.51 5.20
CA ALA A 46 -13.30 -3.82 5.81
C ALA A 46 -11.96 -4.53 5.51
N ASP A 47 -11.92 -5.85 5.69
CA ASP A 47 -10.72 -6.66 5.46
C ASP A 47 -10.28 -6.62 3.99
N ALA A 48 -11.23 -6.81 3.06
CA ALA A 48 -10.98 -6.69 1.63
C ALA A 48 -10.47 -5.29 1.25
N THR A 49 -11.02 -4.25 1.88
CA THR A 49 -10.61 -2.86 1.65
C THR A 49 -9.18 -2.62 2.11
N ALA A 50 -8.83 -3.04 3.33
CA ALA A 50 -7.48 -2.90 3.87
C ALA A 50 -6.46 -3.67 3.02
N LEU A 51 -6.80 -4.90 2.61
CA LEU A 51 -5.93 -5.71 1.75
C LEU A 51 -5.75 -5.09 0.36
N ALA A 52 -6.81 -4.59 -0.25
CA ALA A 52 -6.75 -3.93 -1.56
C ALA A 52 -5.89 -2.65 -1.50
N ALA A 53 -6.04 -1.86 -0.45
CA ALA A 53 -5.18 -0.71 -0.21
C ALA A 53 -3.71 -1.13 -0.12
N ALA A 54 -3.40 -2.16 0.67
CA ALA A 54 -2.05 -2.70 0.82
C ALA A 54 -1.46 -3.21 -0.51
N GLN A 55 -2.25 -3.92 -1.32
CA GLN A 55 -1.82 -4.41 -2.63
C GLN A 55 -1.57 -3.27 -3.63
N GLN A 56 -2.41 -2.23 -3.60
CA GLN A 56 -2.21 -1.07 -4.46
C GLN A 56 -0.96 -0.29 -4.04
N ILE A 57 -0.73 -0.12 -2.73
CA ILE A 57 0.50 0.46 -2.20
C ILE A 57 1.71 -0.36 -2.67
N ALA A 58 1.68 -1.69 -2.59
CA ALA A 58 2.78 -2.54 -3.08
C ALA A 58 3.09 -2.33 -4.57
N LYS A 59 2.08 -2.00 -5.40
CA LYS A 59 2.27 -1.74 -6.84
C LYS A 59 2.79 -0.32 -7.11
N ASP A 60 2.25 0.69 -6.42
CA ASP A 60 2.48 2.10 -6.73
C ASP A 60 3.64 2.70 -5.92
N ALA A 61 3.91 2.17 -4.72
CA ALA A 61 4.97 2.63 -3.83
C ALA A 61 6.35 2.74 -4.49
N PRO A 62 6.81 1.81 -5.35
CA PRO A 62 8.12 1.94 -5.99
C PRO A 62 8.30 3.28 -6.69
N SER A 63 7.31 3.68 -7.48
CA SER A 63 7.33 4.94 -8.22
C SER A 63 7.19 6.16 -7.29
N ALA A 64 6.32 6.06 -6.29
CA ALA A 64 6.08 7.15 -5.33
C ALA A 64 7.26 7.37 -4.38
N ILE A 65 8.00 6.32 -4.01
CA ILE A 65 9.21 6.40 -3.20
C ILE A 65 10.32 7.12 -3.98
N ILE A 66 10.49 6.78 -5.26
CA ILE A 66 11.46 7.47 -6.12
C ILE A 66 11.08 8.96 -6.27
N ASP A 67 9.80 9.26 -6.47
CA ASP A 67 9.32 10.65 -6.56
C ASP A 67 9.48 11.40 -5.23
N ALA A 68 9.26 10.73 -4.10
CA ALA A 68 9.49 11.26 -2.76
C ALA A 68 10.99 11.54 -2.50
N LEU A 69 11.86 10.62 -2.92
CA LEU A 69 13.31 10.74 -2.76
C LEU A 69 13.90 11.87 -3.62
N LEU A 70 13.46 11.97 -4.87
CA LEU A 70 13.98 12.94 -5.83
C LEU A 70 13.32 14.32 -5.73
N ARG A 71 12.02 14.38 -5.40
CA ARG A 71 11.22 15.62 -5.44
C ARG A 71 10.64 16.03 -4.08
N GLY A 72 10.89 15.27 -3.01
CA GLY A 72 10.42 15.60 -1.67
C GLY A 72 8.91 15.47 -1.47
N ARG A 73 8.19 14.75 -2.34
CA ARG A 73 6.75 14.50 -2.15
C ARG A 73 6.47 13.54 -0.99
N GLY A 74 5.39 13.78 -0.27
CA GLY A 74 4.90 12.87 0.76
C GLY A 74 4.25 11.61 0.17
N LEU A 75 4.33 10.50 0.91
CA LEU A 75 3.70 9.20 0.59
C LEU A 75 2.25 9.10 1.12
N SER A 76 1.67 10.22 1.56
CA SER A 76 0.34 10.27 2.15
C SER A 76 -0.74 10.00 1.10
N GLY A 77 -1.71 9.13 1.41
CA GLY A 77 -2.87 8.86 0.56
C GLY A 77 -2.67 7.76 -0.50
N LEU A 78 -1.47 7.18 -0.61
CA LEU A 78 -1.24 5.99 -1.45
C LEU A 78 -2.21 4.87 -1.08
N GLY A 79 -2.84 4.25 -2.07
CA GLY A 79 -3.82 3.16 -1.86
C GLY A 79 -5.23 3.60 -1.46
N GLN A 80 -5.47 4.90 -1.24
CA GLN A 80 -6.78 5.39 -0.80
C GLN A 80 -7.88 5.21 -1.86
N ASP A 81 -7.56 5.39 -3.14
CA ASP A 81 -8.52 5.20 -4.24
C ASP A 81 -8.96 3.73 -4.35
N ALA A 82 -8.02 2.80 -4.21
CA ALA A 82 -8.33 1.37 -4.15
C ALA A 82 -9.19 1.05 -2.92
N ALA A 83 -8.87 1.63 -1.76
CA ALA A 83 -9.69 1.47 -0.56
C ALA A 83 -11.14 1.96 -0.80
N ASN A 84 -11.32 3.11 -1.44
CA ASN A 84 -12.64 3.65 -1.75
C ASN A 84 -13.44 2.74 -2.71
N ASP A 85 -12.80 2.23 -3.77
CA ASP A 85 -13.47 1.34 -4.74
C ASP A 85 -13.93 0.04 -4.08
N PHE A 86 -13.07 -0.60 -3.28
CA PHE A 86 -13.41 -1.86 -2.60
C PHE A 86 -14.46 -1.67 -1.50
N ALA A 87 -14.39 -0.59 -0.72
CA ALA A 87 -15.43 -0.26 0.25
C ALA A 87 -16.78 -0.07 -0.46
N GLY A 88 -16.79 0.66 -1.58
CA GLY A 88 -17.99 0.91 -2.39
C GLY A 88 -18.64 -0.38 -2.89
N ARG A 89 -17.84 -1.33 -3.40
CA ARG A 89 -18.31 -2.66 -3.84
C ARG A 89 -18.88 -3.48 -2.68
N GLY A 90 -18.34 -3.33 -1.48
CA GLY A 90 -18.84 -3.95 -0.26
C GLY A 90 -20.07 -3.27 0.37
N GLY A 91 -20.63 -2.22 -0.25
CA GLY A 91 -21.74 -1.46 0.31
C GLY A 91 -21.36 -0.58 1.51
N ALA A 92 -20.08 -0.23 1.62
CA ALA A 92 -19.51 0.60 2.66
C ALA A 92 -18.83 1.84 2.07
N SER A 93 -18.47 2.80 2.92
CA SER A 93 -17.70 3.99 2.57
C SER A 93 -16.54 4.15 3.55
N VAL A 94 -15.35 4.47 3.05
CA VAL A 94 -14.19 4.75 3.92
C VAL A 94 -14.42 6.08 4.63
N ILE A 95 -14.35 6.07 5.96
CA ILE A 95 -14.50 7.27 6.80
C ILE A 95 -13.18 7.70 7.45
N SER A 96 -12.22 6.79 7.56
CA SER A 96 -10.87 7.08 8.03
C SER A 96 -9.88 6.15 7.31
N TYR A 97 -8.78 6.75 6.87
CA TYR A 97 -7.72 6.09 6.13
C TYR A 97 -6.37 6.60 6.63
N HIS A 98 -5.53 5.69 7.11
CA HIS A 98 -4.19 6.03 7.59
C HIS A 98 -3.18 5.01 7.08
N TYR A 99 -2.14 5.51 6.40
CA TYR A 99 -1.00 4.73 5.97
C TYR A 99 0.23 5.11 6.80
N TYR A 100 0.84 4.11 7.44
CA TYR A 100 2.03 4.22 8.29
C TYR A 100 3.20 3.54 7.58
N PRO A 101 3.99 4.29 6.80
CA PRO A 101 5.09 3.72 6.00
C PRO A 101 6.21 3.14 6.88
N ASP A 102 6.44 3.72 8.05
CA ASP A 102 7.44 3.30 9.04
C ASP A 102 7.13 1.93 9.68
N SER A 103 5.84 1.60 9.83
CA SER A 103 5.39 0.37 10.48
C SER A 103 4.87 -0.70 9.50
N ASP A 104 4.86 -0.41 8.20
CA ASP A 104 4.27 -1.24 7.14
C ASP A 104 2.79 -1.54 7.41
N ARG A 105 2.00 -0.51 7.66
CA ARG A 105 0.62 -0.69 8.11
C ARG A 105 -0.32 0.28 7.44
N VAL A 106 -1.42 -0.25 6.91
CA VAL A 106 -2.57 0.53 6.47
C VAL A 106 -3.75 0.21 7.38
N GLU A 107 -4.32 1.24 7.97
CA GLU A 107 -5.56 1.19 8.73
C GLU A 107 -6.67 1.79 7.89
N VAL A 108 -7.77 1.05 7.77
CA VAL A 108 -8.97 1.54 7.11
C VAL A 108 -10.15 1.36 8.04
N THR A 109 -10.94 2.41 8.20
CA THR A 109 -12.26 2.33 8.83
C THR A 109 -13.33 2.59 7.80
N VAL A 110 -14.22 1.62 7.65
CA VAL A 110 -15.37 1.68 6.75
C VAL A 110 -16.65 1.84 7.55
N GLN A 111 -17.62 2.52 6.95
CA GLN A 111 -18.97 2.70 7.47
C GLN A 111 -19.97 2.09 6.51
N SER A 112 -20.99 1.39 6.98
CA SER A 112 -22.06 0.89 6.13
C SER A 112 -22.82 2.06 5.48
N GLN A 113 -23.03 2.01 4.17
CA GLN A 113 -23.75 3.09 3.46
C GLN A 113 -25.23 3.13 3.88
N ARG A 114 -25.80 1.95 4.13
CA ARG A 114 -27.18 1.80 4.60
C ARG A 114 -27.23 1.63 6.10
N LYS A 115 -28.34 2.05 6.70
CA LYS A 115 -28.67 1.69 8.08
C LYS A 115 -28.87 0.18 8.14
N LEU A 116 -28.15 -0.47 9.04
CA LEU A 116 -28.29 -1.89 9.31
C LEU A 116 -29.56 -2.13 10.12
N GLU A 117 -29.90 -3.40 10.35
CA GLU A 117 -31.13 -3.75 11.09
C GLU A 117 -31.12 -3.25 12.55
N SER A 118 -29.93 -2.88 13.08
CA SER A 118 -29.76 -2.13 14.33
C SER A 118 -30.28 -0.68 14.28
N GLY A 119 -30.74 -0.22 13.11
CA GLY A 119 -31.25 1.14 12.87
C GLY A 119 -30.15 2.20 12.73
N ARG A 120 -28.88 1.81 12.81
CA ARG A 120 -27.72 2.71 12.73
C ARG A 120 -26.80 2.30 11.59
N GLN A 121 -26.01 3.24 11.10
CA GLN A 121 -24.84 2.90 10.30
C GLN A 121 -23.78 2.34 11.24
N GLU A 122 -23.19 1.21 10.89
CA GLU A 122 -22.10 0.64 11.67
C GLU A 122 -20.76 0.89 11.01
N THR A 123 -19.74 0.93 11.85
CA THR A 123 -18.36 1.10 11.45
C THR A 123 -17.59 -0.18 11.77
N ARG A 124 -16.65 -0.54 10.89
CA ARG A 124 -15.67 -1.59 11.11
C ARG A 124 -14.31 -1.09 10.67
N SER A 125 -13.29 -1.49 11.40
CA SER A 125 -11.90 -1.15 11.10
C SER A 125 -11.14 -2.43 10.77
N ALA A 126 -10.25 -2.32 9.79
CA ALA A 126 -9.39 -3.41 9.38
C ALA A 126 -7.97 -2.88 9.16
N VAL A 127 -7.02 -3.78 9.32
CA VAL A 127 -5.60 -3.49 9.26
C VAL A 127 -4.94 -4.46 8.31
N ALA A 128 -4.17 -3.94 7.36
CA ALA A 128 -3.34 -4.75 6.49
C ALA A 128 -1.88 -4.28 6.52
N ARG A 129 -0.98 -5.20 6.22
CA ARG A 129 0.44 -4.92 6.00
C ARG A 129 0.71 -4.91 4.51
N THR A 130 1.49 -3.92 4.06
CA THR A 130 1.85 -3.74 2.66
C THR A 130 3.04 -4.62 2.24
N GLY A 131 3.78 -5.16 3.22
CA GLY A 131 5.01 -5.91 3.01
C GLY A 131 6.23 -5.00 2.82
N MET A 132 6.12 -3.71 3.16
CA MET A 132 7.16 -2.70 2.96
C MET A 132 7.32 -1.82 4.20
N ARG A 133 8.47 -1.90 4.87
CA ARG A 133 8.85 -0.88 5.86
C ARG A 133 9.76 0.15 5.24
N LEU A 134 9.28 1.38 5.22
CA LEU A 134 10.04 2.55 4.82
C LEU A 134 10.75 3.13 6.04
N GLY A 135 12.07 3.10 5.99
CA GLY A 135 12.93 3.73 6.98
C GLY A 135 13.51 5.06 6.48
N PRO A 136 14.35 5.71 7.29
CA PRO A 136 15.12 6.86 6.81
C PRO A 136 15.96 6.46 5.60
N CYS A 137 15.90 7.27 4.54
CA CYS A 137 16.67 7.02 3.32
C CYS A 137 18.15 7.35 3.54
N ARG A 138 19.02 6.43 3.15
CA ARG A 138 20.48 6.58 3.09
C ARG A 138 20.91 6.54 1.63
N LEU A 139 21.36 7.68 1.12
CA LEU A 139 22.01 7.76 -0.18
C LEU A 139 23.48 7.39 -0.03
N PRO A 140 24.07 6.67 -1.00
CA PRO A 140 25.50 6.44 -1.04
C PRO A 140 26.23 7.74 -1.42
N ASP A 141 27.46 7.89 -0.93
CA ASP A 141 28.31 9.02 -1.28
C ASP A 141 28.65 9.01 -2.77
N ALA A 142 28.71 10.20 -3.37
CA ALA A 142 29.16 10.34 -4.76
C ALA A 142 30.63 9.89 -4.89
N PRO A 143 30.99 9.17 -5.96
CA PRO A 143 32.37 8.78 -6.19
C PRO A 143 33.26 10.03 -6.26
N THR A 144 34.41 9.99 -5.58
CA THR A 144 35.39 11.08 -5.64
C THR A 144 35.98 11.12 -7.06
N PRO A 145 35.98 12.28 -7.75
CA PRO A 145 36.56 12.36 -9.09
C PRO A 145 38.04 11.97 -9.03
N THR A 146 38.45 11.03 -9.88
CA THR A 146 39.87 10.70 -10.02
C THR A 146 40.58 11.94 -10.57
N PRO A 147 41.62 12.47 -9.91
CA PRO A 147 42.32 13.64 -10.42
C PRO A 147 42.89 13.34 -11.82
N THR A 148 42.51 14.17 -12.80
CA THR A 148 43.11 14.18 -14.14
C THR A 148 44.62 14.32 -14.00
N PRO A 149 45.46 13.36 -14.47
CA PRO A 149 46.90 13.59 -14.57
C PRO A 149 47.24 14.97 -15.15
N THR A 150 47.93 15.77 -14.35
CA THR A 150 48.51 17.04 -14.77
C THR A 150 49.37 16.80 -16.01
N PRO A 151 49.14 17.50 -17.14
CA PRO A 151 49.99 17.35 -18.31
C PRO A 151 51.45 17.67 -17.94
N PRO A 152 52.43 16.92 -18.45
CA PRO A 152 53.83 17.17 -18.18
C PRO A 152 54.20 18.62 -18.58
N PRO A 153 55.10 19.29 -17.85
CA PRO A 153 55.48 20.67 -18.15
C PRO A 153 55.99 20.77 -19.59
N ALA A 154 55.44 21.75 -20.34
CA ALA A 154 55.85 22.03 -21.71
C ALA A 154 57.35 22.37 -21.76
N PRO A 155 58.12 21.85 -22.73
CA PRO A 155 59.53 22.20 -22.88
C PRO A 155 59.69 23.70 -23.18
N SER A 156 60.63 24.33 -22.48
CA SER A 156 61.01 25.74 -22.63
C SER A 156 61.34 26.07 -24.09
N PRO A 157 60.88 27.20 -24.65
CA PRO A 157 61.08 27.50 -26.07
C PRO A 157 62.57 27.79 -26.36
N SER A 158 63.21 26.89 -27.12
CA SER A 158 64.45 27.19 -27.83
C SER A 158 64.08 27.69 -29.22
N SER A 159 64.47 28.92 -29.52
CA SER A 159 64.26 29.64 -30.78
C SER A 159 64.78 28.89 -32.01
N SER A 160 63.90 28.40 -32.90
CA SER A 160 64.10 28.36 -34.38
C SER A 160 62.90 27.79 -35.15
N THR A 161 62.40 28.60 -36.10
CA THR A 161 61.86 28.31 -37.45
C THR A 161 61.04 27.03 -37.75
N SER A 162 59.84 27.27 -38.33
CA SER A 162 59.04 26.43 -39.24
C SER A 162 58.50 25.07 -38.76
N GLY A 163 57.17 24.94 -38.78
CA GLY A 163 56.48 23.64 -38.85
C GLY A 163 55.16 23.64 -38.09
N ALA A 164 54.05 23.59 -38.83
CA ALA A 164 52.71 23.41 -38.28
C ALA A 164 52.59 22.09 -37.49
N ALA A 165 52.11 22.17 -36.26
CA ALA A 165 51.46 21.05 -35.57
C ALA A 165 50.27 21.60 -34.79
N THR A 166 49.09 21.49 -35.40
CA THR A 166 47.80 21.65 -34.72
C THR A 166 47.78 20.71 -33.52
N PRO A 167 47.47 21.16 -32.28
CA PRO A 167 47.31 20.25 -31.16
C PRO A 167 46.18 19.27 -31.46
N SER A 168 46.48 17.96 -31.39
CA SER A 168 45.44 16.93 -31.44
C SER A 168 44.44 17.19 -30.30
N PRO A 169 43.12 17.12 -30.55
CA PRO A 169 42.15 17.18 -29.45
C PRO A 169 42.37 15.96 -28.58
N THR A 170 42.79 16.17 -27.34
CA THR A 170 42.75 15.15 -26.29
C THR A 170 41.29 14.75 -26.15
N THR A 171 40.93 13.60 -26.71
CA THR A 171 39.65 12.94 -26.43
C THR A 171 39.73 12.48 -24.99
N SER A 172 39.37 13.37 -24.06
CA SER A 172 39.14 13.03 -22.68
C SER A 172 37.98 12.03 -22.67
N THR A 173 38.27 10.75 -22.62
CA THR A 173 37.24 9.73 -22.36
C THR A 173 36.56 10.12 -21.06
N PRO A 174 35.24 10.33 -21.05
CA PRO A 174 34.55 10.66 -19.82
C PRO A 174 34.75 9.54 -18.78
N PRO A 175 34.76 9.87 -17.48
CA PRO A 175 34.82 8.88 -16.42
C PRO A 175 33.75 7.79 -16.64
N PRO A 176 34.02 6.52 -16.28
CA PRO A 176 33.00 5.49 -16.35
C PRO A 176 31.87 5.77 -15.34
N ASP A 177 30.64 5.43 -15.73
CA ASP A 177 29.48 5.50 -14.85
C ASP A 177 29.67 4.59 -13.63
N THR A 178 29.23 5.07 -12.46
CA THR A 178 29.33 4.32 -11.21
C THR A 178 27.94 3.94 -10.71
N ASP A 179 27.68 2.64 -10.60
CA ASP A 179 26.46 2.13 -9.99
C ASP A 179 26.58 2.09 -8.46
N ALA A 180 25.53 2.52 -7.78
CA ALA A 180 25.40 2.44 -6.33
C ALA A 180 23.95 2.09 -5.94
N VAL A 181 23.71 1.86 -4.65
CA VAL A 181 22.38 1.51 -4.13
C VAL A 181 22.01 2.45 -2.99
N ALA A 182 20.90 3.17 -3.14
CA ALA A 182 20.27 3.90 -2.05
C ALA A 182 19.32 2.97 -1.28
N THR A 183 19.29 3.09 0.04
CA THR A 183 18.45 2.24 0.90
C THR A 183 17.44 3.09 1.67
N CYS A 184 16.15 2.71 1.62
CA CYS A 184 15.05 3.38 2.32
C CYS A 184 14.26 2.34 3.12
N GLY A 185 14.78 1.94 4.29
CA GLY A 185 14.26 0.79 5.04
C GLY A 185 14.51 -0.52 4.28
N ASP A 186 13.44 -1.23 3.95
CA ASP A 186 13.51 -2.51 3.22
C ASP A 186 13.66 -2.33 1.69
N VAL A 187 13.63 -1.10 1.20
CA VAL A 187 13.65 -0.77 -0.24
C VAL A 187 15.07 -0.44 -0.68
N GLN A 188 15.56 -1.15 -1.71
CA GLN A 188 16.87 -0.94 -2.33
C GLN A 188 16.71 -0.36 -3.74
N ILE A 189 17.18 0.88 -3.95
CA ILE A 189 17.03 1.63 -5.19
C ILE A 189 18.40 1.71 -5.89
N PRO A 190 18.59 1.04 -7.03
CA PRO A 190 19.81 1.20 -7.82
C PRO A 190 19.85 2.60 -8.43
N ILE A 191 20.95 3.30 -8.19
CA ILE A 191 21.26 4.61 -8.73
C ILE A 191 22.56 4.54 -9.53
N THR A 192 22.63 5.32 -10.59
CA THR A 192 23.83 5.43 -11.43
C THR A 192 24.30 6.87 -11.40
N PHE A 193 25.56 7.06 -11.05
CA PHE A 193 26.28 8.33 -11.14
C PHE A 193 26.94 8.40 -12.52
N PRO A 194 26.41 9.19 -13.45
CA PRO A 194 27.01 9.31 -14.77
C PRO A 194 28.35 10.04 -14.67
N GLY A 195 29.37 9.50 -15.34
CA GLY A 195 30.72 10.06 -15.29
C GLY A 195 30.85 11.41 -16.02
N ASP A 196 29.90 11.72 -16.91
CA ASP A 196 29.82 12.98 -17.67
C ASP A 196 29.40 14.20 -16.82
N GLY A 197 29.09 14.02 -15.53
CA GLY A 197 28.59 15.10 -14.67
C GLY A 197 27.09 15.37 -14.80
N ASP A 198 26.38 14.49 -15.50
CA ASP A 198 24.92 14.50 -15.58
C ASP A 198 24.26 14.23 -14.21
N PRO A 199 22.98 14.61 -14.03
CA PRO A 199 22.27 14.33 -12.78
C PRO A 199 22.14 12.82 -12.54
N VAL A 200 22.24 12.42 -11.26
CA VAL A 200 22.09 11.02 -10.81
C VAL A 200 20.80 10.40 -11.35
N GLN A 201 20.92 9.23 -11.97
CA GLN A 201 19.77 8.51 -12.53
C GLN A 201 19.35 7.37 -11.60
N ALA A 202 18.09 7.39 -11.15
CA ALA A 202 17.48 6.27 -10.44
C ALA A 202 16.76 5.35 -11.44
N HIS A 203 16.94 4.03 -11.31
CA HIS A 203 16.37 3.05 -12.24
C HIS A 203 15.09 2.39 -11.68
N PRO A 204 13.87 2.84 -12.07
CA PRO A 204 12.62 2.35 -11.48
C PRO A 204 12.30 0.89 -11.79
N GLY A 205 12.86 0.32 -12.86
CA GLY A 205 12.62 -1.07 -13.27
C GLY A 205 13.50 -2.13 -12.60
N ARG A 206 14.45 -1.74 -11.75
CA ARG A 206 15.39 -2.65 -11.07
C ARG A 206 15.31 -2.60 -9.54
N VAL A 207 14.21 -2.05 -9.01
CA VAL A 207 14.01 -2.03 -7.56
C VAL A 207 13.58 -3.44 -7.15
N VAL A 208 14.44 -4.11 -6.37
CA VAL A 208 14.16 -5.46 -5.88
C VAL A 208 13.36 -5.33 -4.60
N PHE A 209 12.20 -5.96 -4.60
CA PHE A 209 11.35 -5.98 -3.43
C PHE A 209 10.84 -7.39 -3.14
N HIS A 210 10.77 -7.73 -1.86
CA HIS A 210 10.15 -8.97 -1.40
C HIS A 210 8.81 -8.62 -0.76
N PHE A 211 7.70 -8.93 -1.45
CA PHE A 211 6.36 -8.56 -1.01
C PHE A 211 5.46 -9.78 -0.83
N GLU A 212 4.81 -9.87 0.32
CA GLU A 212 3.57 -10.63 0.48
C GLU A 212 2.62 -9.83 1.38
N PRO A 213 1.64 -9.11 0.81
CA PRO A 213 0.66 -8.38 1.61
C PRO A 213 -0.20 -9.36 2.40
N ARG A 214 -0.45 -9.06 3.68
CA ARG A 214 -1.23 -9.91 4.59
C ARG A 214 -2.11 -9.09 5.52
N LEU A 215 -3.26 -9.64 5.88
CA LEU A 215 -4.13 -9.10 6.92
C LEU A 215 -3.47 -9.26 8.30
N SER A 216 -3.58 -8.24 9.13
CA SER A 216 -3.15 -8.30 10.53
C SER A 216 -4.39 -8.52 11.38
N ASN A 217 -4.62 -9.78 11.77
CA ASN A 217 -5.69 -10.16 12.70
C ASN A 217 -5.30 -9.82 14.15
#